data_AF-A0A838F8V4-F1
#
_entry.id   AF-A0A838F8V4-F1
#
_cell.length_a   1.000
_cell.length_b   1.000
_cell.length_c   1.000
_cell.angle_alpha   90.00
_cell.angle_beta   90.00
_cell.angle_gamma   90.00
#
_symmetry.space_group_name_H-M   'P 1'
#
loop_
_entity.id
_entity.type
_entity.pdbx_description
1 polymer ?
#
loop_
_entity_poly.entity_id
_entity_poly.type
_entity_poly.pdbx_seq_one_letter_code
_entity_poly.pdbx_strand_id
1 'polypeptide(L)'
;MQAASDGPAELQKPEPQPLGDAARGKEVFRFETFGNEGFWFNAMRMQQGMEEAKVTPKQMLAMGLHFDMEALDAGLRKTLEAELKTDLSMQNAPHLNDPKTTVMLINSNAVIGMVPKDSNKDKKINIMEGDMVGVSCALCHTITDAYAFNMPGGGSAGRRIDGPAPISLNIGKLLATAKNSRAYYANLQLTIGDKTIGRASKGLEPTSTEAEVDAYLTNPAFYPVGTFDETQDGIGNPVKNVPLFRQDLAAPFGTSGQNALLENISNSSYTSNLDMTTIATPEGRQFLFLRAGDAGVKIHENYKQVLQETGVTGYPFVQAKFVGDAGNPDHAVGRRVDDQKLKDMTAYLFSLPAPAGAKVNAEMAERGRALFRANCTSCHNVDQSKPVDAKLLTLKSVWPGYNPGPAGVRGDPKQSPIINSPGDFDDKMVVVDASDHGEPRGNALPMLLDLARTNIFLHNASVKSLDELLNPKRGKKSPHPFYIDDKAQREDIIEFLRGLDTEPIETRGNVTKR
;
A
#
# COMPACT_ATOMS: atom_id res chain seq x y z
N MET A 1 -11.39 10.00 -37.67
CA MET A 1 -11.21 10.66 -36.37
C MET A 1 -12.38 10.27 -35.49
N GLN A 2 -12.15 9.53 -34.40
CA GLN A 2 -13.17 9.38 -33.37
C GLN A 2 -13.45 10.77 -32.79
N ALA A 3 -14.73 11.11 -32.56
CA ALA A 3 -15.07 12.37 -31.91
C ALA A 3 -14.42 12.41 -30.51
N ALA A 4 -13.87 13.56 -30.12
CA ALA A 4 -13.25 13.72 -28.81
C ALA A 4 -14.26 13.44 -27.70
N SER A 5 -14.09 12.33 -26.97
CA SER A 5 -14.93 11.96 -25.82
C SER A 5 -14.38 12.56 -24.53
N ASP A 6 -15.23 12.68 -23.51
CA ASP A 6 -14.83 13.07 -22.14
C ASP A 6 -14.62 11.84 -21.21
N GLY A 7 -14.79 10.63 -21.73
CA GLY A 7 -14.59 9.36 -21.02
C GLY A 7 -15.05 8.15 -21.83
N PRO A 8 -15.01 6.93 -21.24
CA PRO A 8 -15.51 5.72 -21.88
C PRO A 8 -17.02 5.81 -22.16
N ALA A 9 -17.47 5.17 -23.25
CA ALA A 9 -18.87 5.26 -23.69
C ALA A 9 -19.87 4.54 -22.76
N GLU A 10 -19.45 3.41 -22.17
CA GLU A 10 -20.23 2.62 -21.22
C GLU A 10 -19.31 2.18 -20.08
N LEU A 11 -19.83 2.14 -18.86
CA LEU A 11 -19.10 1.71 -17.67
C LEU A 11 -19.76 0.44 -17.11
N GLN A 12 -18.95 -0.56 -16.80
CA GLN A 12 -19.40 -1.66 -15.95
C GLN A 12 -19.66 -1.10 -14.55
N LYS A 13 -20.86 -1.36 -14.02
CA LYS A 13 -21.22 -0.91 -12.67
C LYS A 13 -20.55 -1.80 -11.64
N PRO A 14 -19.95 -1.24 -10.57
CA PRO A 14 -19.41 -2.03 -9.49
C PRO A 14 -20.52 -2.70 -8.68
N GLU A 15 -20.16 -3.75 -7.95
CA GLU A 15 -21.07 -4.37 -6.98
C GLU A 15 -21.47 -3.37 -5.88
N PRO A 16 -22.74 -3.38 -5.44
CA PRO A 16 -23.17 -2.55 -4.32
C PRO A 16 -22.36 -2.85 -3.06
N GLN A 17 -21.76 -1.82 -2.48
CA GLN A 17 -20.94 -1.96 -1.27
C GLN A 17 -21.81 -1.89 -0.01
N PRO A 18 -21.64 -2.80 0.96
CA PRO A 18 -22.23 -2.65 2.28
C PRO A 18 -21.56 -1.51 3.05
N LEU A 19 -22.36 -0.60 3.60
CA LEU A 19 -21.86 0.57 4.32
C LEU A 19 -22.31 0.55 5.79
N GLY A 20 -21.40 0.91 6.68
CA GLY A 20 -21.66 1.18 8.09
C GLY A 20 -21.64 2.68 8.40
N ASP A 21 -21.09 3.03 9.56
CA ASP A 21 -20.95 4.40 10.06
C ASP A 21 -19.55 4.95 9.84
N ALA A 22 -19.44 6.05 9.10
CA ALA A 22 -18.15 6.65 8.76
C ALA A 22 -17.39 7.22 9.96
N ALA A 23 -18.07 7.69 11.03
CA ALA A 23 -17.39 8.21 12.21
C ALA A 23 -16.73 7.08 13.01
N ARG A 24 -17.41 5.93 13.16
CA ARG A 24 -16.78 4.72 13.71
C ARG A 24 -15.69 4.17 12.79
N GLY A 25 -15.91 4.24 11.48
CA GLY A 25 -14.94 3.81 10.47
C GLY A 25 -13.61 4.57 10.54
N LYS A 26 -13.65 5.87 10.88
CA LYS A 26 -12.46 6.67 11.15
C LYS A 26 -11.62 6.11 12.28
N GLU A 27 -12.25 5.69 13.38
CA GLU A 27 -11.56 5.09 14.52
C GLU A 27 -10.93 3.74 14.14
N VAL A 28 -11.64 2.92 13.36
CA VAL A 28 -11.11 1.65 12.83
C VAL A 28 -9.87 1.90 11.98
N PHE A 29 -10.00 2.76 10.97
CA PHE A 29 -8.92 3.10 10.04
C PHE A 29 -7.66 3.63 10.76
N ARG A 30 -7.84 4.50 11.77
CA ARG A 30 -6.72 5.13 12.47
C ARG A 30 -6.09 4.25 13.54
N PHE A 31 -6.88 3.47 14.27
CA PHE A 31 -6.45 2.93 15.56
C PHE A 31 -6.77 1.44 15.77
N GLU A 32 -7.55 0.80 14.90
CA GLU A 32 -7.81 -0.62 15.05
C GLU A 32 -6.64 -1.46 14.51
N THR A 33 -6.19 -2.39 15.34
CA THR A 33 -5.10 -3.35 15.04
C THR A 33 -5.62 -4.78 14.98
N PHE A 34 -6.83 -5.05 15.49
CA PHE A 34 -7.39 -6.38 15.63
C PHE A 34 -6.40 -7.38 16.24
N GLY A 35 -5.61 -7.00 17.25
CA GLY A 35 -4.65 -7.91 17.89
C GLY A 35 -3.30 -8.04 17.19
N ASN A 36 -3.09 -7.41 16.02
CA ASN A 36 -1.84 -7.55 15.28
C ASN A 36 -0.62 -6.96 16.01
N GLU A 37 -0.80 -6.22 17.11
CA GLU A 37 0.29 -5.88 18.04
C GLU A 37 1.06 -7.14 18.50
N GLY A 38 0.39 -8.29 18.60
CA GLY A 38 1.06 -9.56 18.88
C GLY A 38 2.03 -9.96 17.76
N PHE A 39 1.69 -9.72 16.50
CA PHE A 39 2.57 -9.98 15.37
C PHE A 39 3.76 -9.02 15.37
N TRP A 40 3.50 -7.71 15.43
CA TRP A 40 4.56 -6.70 15.35
C TRP A 40 5.50 -6.70 16.56
N PHE A 41 4.99 -6.99 17.76
CA PHE A 41 5.78 -7.04 19.00
C PHE A 41 6.38 -8.42 19.30
N ASN A 42 5.63 -9.52 19.19
CA ASN A 42 6.15 -10.85 19.57
C ASN A 42 6.83 -11.56 18.41
N ALA A 43 6.26 -11.50 17.19
CA ALA A 43 6.81 -12.18 16.03
C ALA A 43 7.96 -11.37 15.43
N MET A 44 7.68 -10.19 14.88
CA MET A 44 8.70 -9.32 14.27
C MET A 44 9.68 -8.76 15.29
N ARG A 45 9.24 -8.54 16.54
CA ARG A 45 10.03 -7.86 17.58
C ARG A 45 10.48 -6.46 17.13
N MET A 46 9.58 -5.74 16.48
CA MET A 46 9.86 -4.45 15.88
C MET A 46 10.22 -3.41 16.93
N GLN A 47 9.42 -3.30 17.99
CA GLN A 47 9.68 -2.36 19.07
C GLN A 47 11.05 -2.59 19.74
N GLN A 48 11.39 -3.84 20.02
CA GLN A 48 12.66 -4.23 20.63
C GLN A 48 13.84 -3.95 19.70
N GLY A 49 13.64 -4.10 18.39
CA GLY A 49 14.67 -3.81 17.38
C GLY A 49 14.90 -2.31 17.23
N MET A 50 13.82 -1.51 17.22
CA MET A 50 13.90 -0.05 17.22
C MET A 50 14.58 0.50 18.49
N GLU A 51 14.32 -0.10 19.64
CA GLU A 51 14.99 0.22 20.90
C GLU A 51 16.50 -0.08 20.82
N GLU A 52 16.88 -1.29 20.38
CA GLU A 52 18.28 -1.70 20.24
C GLU A 52 19.03 -0.79 19.25
N ALA A 53 18.42 -0.49 18.11
CA ALA A 53 18.97 0.39 17.09
C ALA A 53 18.94 1.88 17.48
N LYS A 54 18.33 2.22 18.63
CA LYS A 54 18.18 3.59 19.12
C LYS A 54 17.54 4.50 18.05
N VAL A 55 16.44 4.05 17.48
CA VAL A 55 15.75 4.79 16.41
C VAL A 55 15.26 6.14 16.93
N THR A 56 15.66 7.22 16.27
CA THR A 56 15.30 8.60 16.63
C THR A 56 14.11 9.12 15.80
N PRO A 57 13.39 10.18 16.25
CA PRO A 57 12.33 10.78 15.45
C PRO A 57 12.81 11.27 14.08
N LYS A 58 14.04 11.79 13.99
CA LYS A 58 14.66 12.17 12.71
C LYS A 58 14.82 10.98 11.76
N GLN A 59 15.24 9.83 12.27
CA GLN A 59 15.34 8.61 11.46
C GLN A 59 13.98 8.11 11.02
N MET A 60 12.95 8.21 11.86
CA MET A 60 11.57 7.88 11.48
C MET A 60 11.07 8.75 10.33
N LEU A 61 11.25 10.07 10.41
CA LEU A 61 10.93 10.98 9.30
C LEU A 61 11.71 10.61 8.03
N ALA A 62 12.99 10.23 8.15
CA ALA A 62 13.81 9.79 7.02
C ALA A 62 13.36 8.43 6.44
N MET A 63 12.66 7.61 7.21
CA MET A 63 12.01 6.38 6.74
C MET A 63 10.63 6.66 6.12
N GLY A 64 10.17 7.91 6.09
CA GLY A 64 8.86 8.26 5.53
C GLY A 64 7.70 8.19 6.52
N LEU A 65 7.96 8.00 7.81
CA LEU A 65 6.92 8.02 8.85
C LEU A 65 6.43 9.44 9.11
N HIS A 66 5.13 9.55 9.41
CA HIS A 66 4.46 10.82 9.64
C HIS A 66 4.10 11.03 11.11
N PHE A 67 4.15 12.28 11.58
CA PHE A 67 3.85 12.64 12.97
C PHE A 67 2.59 13.52 13.08
N ASP A 68 1.61 13.03 13.82
CA ASP A 68 0.44 13.79 14.23
C ASP A 68 0.77 14.71 15.41
N MET A 69 0.96 15.99 15.11
CA MET A 69 1.31 16.99 16.12
C MET A 69 0.14 17.35 17.03
N GLU A 70 -1.10 17.00 16.67
CA GLU A 70 -2.29 17.23 17.50
C GLU A 70 -2.48 16.16 18.58
N ALA A 71 -1.81 15.01 18.44
CA ALA A 71 -1.79 13.96 19.45
C ALA A 71 -0.84 14.26 20.63
N LEU A 72 0.08 15.21 20.47
CA LEU A 72 1.08 15.57 21.46
C LEU A 72 0.55 16.55 22.51
N ASP A 73 1.05 16.45 23.74
CA ASP A 73 0.85 17.49 24.74
C ASP A 73 1.47 18.83 24.27
N ALA A 74 0.94 19.94 24.78
CA ALA A 74 1.33 21.27 24.34
C ALA A 74 2.83 21.58 24.56
N GLY A 75 3.44 21.01 25.59
CA GLY A 75 4.85 21.22 25.91
C GLY A 75 5.76 20.54 24.90
N LEU A 76 5.59 19.23 24.72
CA LEU A 76 6.36 18.46 23.75
C LEU A 76 6.13 18.96 22.32
N ARG A 77 4.88 19.25 21.95
CA ARG A 77 4.54 19.82 20.63
C ARG A 77 5.33 21.09 20.35
N LYS A 78 5.32 22.05 21.27
CA LYS A 78 6.03 23.32 21.10
C LYS A 78 7.54 23.13 20.96
N THR A 79 8.11 22.22 21.75
CA THR A 79 9.54 21.86 21.67
C THR A 79 9.87 21.30 20.29
N LEU A 80 9.14 20.29 19.83
CA LEU A 80 9.40 19.66 18.52
C LEU A 80 9.15 20.64 17.35
N GLU A 81 8.11 21.48 17.41
CA GLU A 81 7.87 22.51 16.39
C GLU A 81 9.01 23.53 16.29
N ALA A 82 9.71 23.83 17.39
CA ALA A 82 10.88 24.69 17.36
C ALA A 82 12.08 23.98 16.73
N GLU A 83 12.35 22.74 17.14
CA GLU A 83 13.47 21.94 16.63
C GLU A 83 13.34 21.59 15.14
N LEU A 84 12.12 21.27 14.69
CA LEU A 84 11.82 20.93 13.29
C LEU A 84 12.10 22.09 12.31
N LYS A 85 12.20 23.33 12.80
CA LYS A 85 12.54 24.51 12.00
C LYS A 85 14.05 24.78 11.90
N THR A 86 14.86 23.92 12.50
CA THR A 86 16.33 24.03 12.50
C THR A 86 16.97 23.17 11.40
N ASP A 87 18.29 23.03 11.44
CA ASP A 87 19.06 22.10 10.58
C ASP A 87 18.95 20.63 11.00
N LEU A 88 18.16 20.32 12.03
CA LEU A 88 17.94 18.99 12.59
C LEU A 88 19.22 18.32 13.12
N SER A 89 20.28 19.10 13.38
CA SER A 89 21.51 18.61 14.00
C SER A 89 21.28 18.22 15.46
N MET A 90 22.16 17.41 16.05
CA MET A 90 22.07 17.07 17.48
C MET A 90 22.13 18.31 18.40
N GLN A 91 22.79 19.39 17.94
CA GLN A 91 22.91 20.63 18.70
C GLN A 91 21.61 21.44 18.71
N ASN A 92 20.94 21.57 17.56
CA ASN A 92 19.77 22.43 17.40
C ASN A 92 18.43 21.69 17.51
N ALA A 93 18.46 20.36 17.38
CA ALA A 93 17.30 19.48 17.50
C ALA A 93 17.59 18.25 18.38
N PRO A 94 17.95 18.45 19.66
CA PRO A 94 18.30 17.35 20.55
C PRO A 94 17.15 16.33 20.73
N HIS A 95 15.89 16.75 20.83
CA HIS A 95 14.78 15.80 21.00
C HIS A 95 14.55 14.96 19.72
N LEU A 96 14.69 15.56 18.53
CA LEU A 96 14.60 14.79 17.27
C LEU A 96 15.74 13.79 17.06
N ASN A 97 16.83 13.93 17.80
CA ASN A 97 17.97 13.01 17.80
C ASN A 97 18.04 12.14 19.07
N ASP A 98 17.03 12.18 19.95
CA ASP A 98 16.95 11.34 21.16
C ASP A 98 15.95 10.18 20.97
N PRO A 99 16.39 8.91 21.08
CA PRO A 99 15.50 7.75 21.04
C PRO A 99 14.39 7.76 22.10
N LYS A 100 14.57 8.45 23.24
CA LYS A 100 13.50 8.59 24.23
C LYS A 100 12.32 9.38 23.70
N THR A 101 12.57 10.35 22.82
CA THR A 101 11.49 11.09 22.15
C THR A 101 10.69 10.17 21.23
N THR A 102 11.32 9.19 20.59
CA THR A 102 10.60 8.17 19.81
C THR A 102 9.57 7.44 20.67
N VAL A 103 9.96 7.00 21.87
CA VAL A 103 9.04 6.36 22.83
C VAL A 103 7.90 7.31 23.21
N MET A 104 8.18 8.58 23.47
CA MET A 104 7.16 9.58 23.79
C MET A 104 6.16 9.78 22.64
N LEU A 105 6.65 9.84 21.40
CA LEU A 105 5.80 9.98 20.21
C LEU A 105 4.88 8.75 20.03
N ILE A 106 5.42 7.53 20.18
CA ILE A 106 4.63 6.31 20.06
C ILE A 106 3.60 6.22 21.19
N ASN A 107 3.99 6.46 22.45
CA ASN A 107 3.05 6.45 23.59
C ASN A 107 1.92 7.48 23.43
N SER A 108 2.20 8.60 22.77
CA SER A 108 1.18 9.62 22.45
C SER A 108 0.34 9.26 21.22
N ASN A 109 0.59 8.10 20.58
CA ASN A 109 -0.01 7.69 19.30
C ASN A 109 0.22 8.74 18.19
N ALA A 110 1.33 9.48 18.28
CA ALA A 110 1.68 10.54 17.34
C ALA A 110 2.41 10.00 16.11
N VAL A 111 3.10 8.85 16.20
CA VAL A 111 3.63 8.16 15.02
C VAL A 111 2.47 7.51 14.28
N ILE A 112 2.06 8.10 13.17
CA ILE A 112 0.83 7.73 12.46
C ILE A 112 0.88 6.27 12.02
N GLY A 113 -0.10 5.49 12.49
CA GLY A 113 -0.26 4.08 12.13
C GLY A 113 0.51 3.09 13.01
N MET A 114 1.40 3.56 13.89
CA MET A 114 2.00 2.75 14.95
C MET A 114 1.18 2.93 16.23
N VAL A 115 0.28 1.99 16.48
CA VAL A 115 -0.77 2.14 17.49
C VAL A 115 -0.36 1.43 18.78
N PRO A 116 -0.07 2.17 19.87
CA PRO A 116 0.14 1.54 21.17
C PRO A 116 -1.18 0.99 21.73
N LYS A 117 -1.12 -0.17 22.37
CA LYS A 117 -2.25 -0.81 23.06
C LYS A 117 -1.88 -1.07 24.51
N ASP A 118 -2.81 -0.78 25.42
CA ASP A 118 -2.77 -1.15 26.84
C ASP A 118 -2.89 -2.69 26.94
N SER A 119 -1.77 -3.36 26.69
CA SER A 119 -1.67 -4.81 26.58
C SER A 119 -1.52 -5.47 27.94
N ASN A 120 -0.95 -4.73 28.91
CA ASN A 120 -0.79 -5.18 30.28
C ASN A 120 -2.07 -4.93 31.14
N LYS A 121 -3.04 -4.16 30.61
CA LYS A 121 -4.36 -3.83 31.20
C LYS A 121 -4.27 -2.96 32.46
N ASP A 122 -3.25 -2.12 32.57
CA ASP A 122 -3.05 -1.20 33.70
C ASP A 122 -3.73 0.17 33.51
N LYS A 123 -4.38 0.38 32.35
CA LYS A 123 -5.09 1.61 31.94
C LYS A 123 -4.18 2.79 31.65
N LYS A 124 -2.90 2.54 31.38
CA LYS A 124 -1.94 3.53 30.91
C LYS A 124 -1.30 3.01 29.63
N ILE A 125 -0.79 3.94 28.83
CA ILE A 125 0.01 3.60 27.66
C ILE A 125 1.47 3.84 28.00
N ASN A 126 2.25 2.77 28.05
CA ASN A 126 3.70 2.80 28.16
C ASN A 126 4.34 1.57 27.50
N ILE A 127 4.82 1.76 26.27
CA ILE A 127 5.46 0.68 25.50
C ILE A 127 6.73 0.15 26.20
N MET A 128 7.36 0.90 27.11
CA MET A 128 8.51 0.43 27.86
C MET A 128 8.15 -0.46 29.07
N GLU A 129 6.86 -0.56 29.43
CA GLU A 129 6.37 -1.27 30.62
C GLU A 129 5.34 -2.36 30.28
N GLY A 130 5.50 -2.99 29.11
CA GLY A 130 4.73 -4.19 28.71
C GLY A 130 3.61 -3.93 27.72
N ASP A 131 3.40 -2.68 27.29
CA ASP A 131 2.50 -2.39 26.19
C ASP A 131 3.12 -2.71 24.84
N MET A 132 2.24 -3.07 23.90
CA MET A 132 2.62 -3.53 22.58
C MET A 132 2.13 -2.52 21.53
N VAL A 133 2.87 -2.44 20.43
CA VAL A 133 2.54 -1.57 19.30
C VAL A 133 2.09 -2.42 18.13
N GLY A 134 0.89 -2.17 17.63
CA GLY A 134 0.37 -2.74 16.39
C GLY A 134 0.41 -1.74 15.23
N VAL A 135 -0.05 -2.19 14.08
CA VAL A 135 -0.14 -1.38 12.86
C VAL A 135 -1.60 -1.24 12.43
N SER A 136 -2.01 -0.03 12.06
CA SER A 136 -3.31 0.25 11.44
C SER A 136 -3.18 0.69 9.98
N CYS A 137 -4.30 0.78 9.26
CA CYS A 137 -4.35 1.26 7.88
C CYS A 137 -3.71 2.65 7.71
N ALA A 138 -3.76 3.50 8.74
CA ALA A 138 -3.18 4.83 8.70
C ALA A 138 -1.66 4.84 8.43
N LEU A 139 -0.91 3.77 8.73
CA LEU A 139 0.52 3.72 8.44
C LEU A 139 0.80 3.91 6.93
N CYS A 140 -0.01 3.25 6.10
CA CYS A 140 0.16 3.23 4.64
C CYS A 140 -0.79 4.19 3.90
N HIS A 141 -1.73 4.82 4.60
CA HIS A 141 -2.80 5.59 3.96
C HIS A 141 -3.13 6.92 4.65
N THR A 142 -2.24 7.44 5.49
CA THR A 142 -2.37 8.78 6.09
C THR A 142 -1.07 9.54 5.93
N ILE A 143 -1.18 10.82 5.58
CA ILE A 143 -0.09 11.80 5.60
C ILE A 143 -0.42 12.92 6.59
N THR A 144 0.37 14.00 6.58
CA THR A 144 -0.01 15.25 7.25
C THR A 144 -0.09 16.43 6.31
N ASP A 145 -0.76 17.50 6.74
CA ASP A 145 -0.71 18.83 6.10
C ASP A 145 0.68 19.48 6.12
N ALA A 146 1.64 18.83 6.80
CA ALA A 146 3.03 19.25 6.94
C ALA A 146 3.21 20.66 7.51
N TYR A 147 2.25 21.20 8.26
CA TYR A 147 2.32 22.57 8.75
C TYR A 147 3.56 22.81 9.62
N ALA A 148 4.05 21.77 10.33
CA ALA A 148 5.22 21.87 11.18
C ALA A 148 6.50 21.56 10.38
N PHE A 149 6.49 20.49 9.58
CA PHE A 149 7.67 20.06 8.83
C PHE A 149 7.34 19.12 7.68
N ASN A 150 8.13 19.21 6.60
CA ASN A 150 8.12 18.25 5.50
C ASN A 150 9.56 17.83 5.18
N MET A 151 9.91 16.56 5.39
CA MET A 151 11.24 16.06 5.05
C MET A 151 11.34 15.79 3.54
N PRO A 152 12.30 16.39 2.81
CA PRO A 152 12.51 16.04 1.42
C PRO A 152 12.78 14.54 1.25
N GLY A 153 11.93 13.85 0.48
CA GLY A 153 12.03 12.41 0.26
C GLY A 153 11.70 11.54 1.48
N GLY A 154 11.16 12.12 2.55
CA GLY A 154 10.76 11.44 3.78
C GLY A 154 9.32 11.76 4.19
N GLY A 155 9.03 11.67 5.48
CA GLY A 155 7.72 11.91 6.06
C GLY A 155 7.51 13.38 6.46
N SER A 156 6.39 13.64 7.12
CA SER A 156 6.01 14.99 7.54
C SER A 156 5.39 15.03 8.93
N ALA A 157 5.46 16.20 9.57
CA ALA A 157 4.84 16.47 10.85
C ALA A 157 3.77 17.57 10.69
N GLY A 158 2.57 17.31 11.17
CA GLY A 158 1.43 18.20 11.00
C GLY A 158 0.12 17.62 11.51
N ARG A 159 -1.00 18.05 10.94
CA ARG A 159 -2.33 17.46 11.19
C ARG A 159 -2.58 16.31 10.23
N ARG A 160 -3.25 15.24 10.69
CA ARG A 160 -3.56 14.07 9.85
C ARG A 160 -4.42 14.44 8.64
N ILE A 161 -4.05 13.88 7.49
CA ILE A 161 -4.87 13.82 6.28
C ILE A 161 -4.96 12.34 5.90
N ASP A 162 -6.13 11.74 6.12
CA ASP A 162 -6.40 10.34 5.84
C ASP A 162 -6.82 10.13 4.39
N GLY A 163 -6.43 9.00 3.81
CA GLY A 163 -6.71 8.61 2.42
C GLY A 163 -5.46 8.61 1.53
N PRO A 164 -4.68 9.70 1.45
CA PRO A 164 -3.50 9.75 0.59
C PRO A 164 -2.40 8.77 1.04
N ALA A 165 -1.80 8.04 0.10
CA ALA A 165 -0.68 7.14 0.39
C ALA A 165 0.64 7.92 0.63
N PRO A 166 1.45 7.61 1.66
CA PRO A 166 2.76 8.19 1.88
C PRO A 166 3.77 7.56 0.91
N ILE A 167 3.92 8.14 -0.27
CA ILE A 167 4.77 7.63 -1.36
C ILE A 167 6.27 7.57 -1.03
N SER A 168 6.69 8.26 0.03
CA SER A 168 8.06 8.27 0.56
C SER A 168 8.27 7.25 1.69
N LEU A 169 7.22 6.54 2.12
CA LEU A 169 7.33 5.51 3.15
C LEU A 169 8.22 4.37 2.69
N ASN A 170 9.31 4.17 3.42
CA ASN A 170 10.25 3.09 3.20
C ASN A 170 9.90 1.92 4.12
N ILE A 171 8.87 1.16 3.72
CA ILE A 171 8.43 -0.03 4.46
C ILE A 171 9.58 -1.03 4.63
N GLY A 172 10.36 -1.29 3.58
CA GLY A 172 11.47 -2.24 3.66
C GLY A 172 12.47 -1.87 4.77
N LYS A 173 12.86 -0.60 4.85
CA LYS A 173 13.73 -0.12 5.94
C LYS A 173 13.05 -0.17 7.31
N LEU A 174 11.75 0.10 7.39
CA LEU A 174 11.00 -0.04 8.64
C LEU A 174 10.98 -1.50 9.12
N LEU A 175 10.69 -2.45 8.22
CA LEU A 175 10.71 -3.89 8.51
C LEU A 175 12.10 -4.36 8.98
N ALA A 176 13.16 -3.87 8.34
CA ALA A 176 14.55 -4.17 8.70
C ALA A 176 15.01 -3.53 10.02
N THR A 177 14.18 -2.72 10.69
CA THR A 177 14.46 -2.30 12.08
C THR A 177 14.11 -3.35 13.13
N ALA A 178 13.37 -4.39 12.74
CA ALA A 178 12.90 -5.41 13.64
C ALA A 178 14.00 -6.42 14.00
N LYS A 179 13.98 -7.00 15.21
CA LYS A 179 14.98 -8.03 15.57
C LYS A 179 14.77 -9.37 14.87
N ASN A 180 13.57 -9.60 14.33
CA ASN A 180 13.18 -10.83 13.65
C ASN A 180 12.46 -10.48 12.35
N SER A 181 13.16 -9.83 11.41
CA SER A 181 12.62 -9.50 10.09
C SER A 181 12.28 -10.78 9.29
N ARG A 182 12.91 -11.91 9.63
CA ARG A 182 12.50 -13.25 9.12
C ARG A 182 11.04 -13.59 9.41
N ALA A 183 10.38 -13.05 10.43
CA ALA A 183 8.95 -13.29 10.67
C ALA A 183 8.05 -12.74 9.52
N TYR A 184 8.58 -11.90 8.64
CA TYR A 184 7.93 -11.38 7.43
C TYR A 184 8.05 -12.32 6.21
N TYR A 185 8.75 -13.46 6.34
CA TYR A 185 9.19 -14.35 5.25
C TYR A 185 8.17 -14.61 4.13
N ALA A 186 6.91 -14.87 4.45
CA ALA A 186 5.94 -15.28 3.44
C ALA A 186 5.51 -14.19 2.44
N ASN A 187 5.75 -12.91 2.77
CA ASN A 187 5.53 -11.75 1.89
C ASN A 187 6.79 -11.33 1.14
N LEU A 188 7.86 -12.13 1.20
CA LEU A 188 9.13 -11.83 0.54
C LEU A 188 9.30 -12.67 -0.72
N GLN A 189 10.27 -12.28 -1.55
CA GLN A 189 10.72 -13.12 -2.65
C GLN A 189 11.39 -14.39 -2.11
N LEU A 190 10.84 -15.55 -2.44
CA LEU A 190 11.34 -16.84 -1.96
C LEU A 190 12.02 -17.63 -3.07
N THR A 191 12.89 -18.56 -2.66
CA THR A 191 13.32 -19.68 -3.51
C THR A 191 12.41 -20.87 -3.21
N ILE A 192 11.60 -21.28 -4.19
CA ILE A 192 10.69 -22.44 -4.09
C ILE A 192 11.14 -23.49 -5.09
N GLY A 193 11.65 -24.62 -4.59
CA GLY A 193 12.37 -25.58 -5.41
C GLY A 193 13.71 -24.98 -5.86
N ASP A 194 13.93 -24.91 -7.16
CA ASP A 194 15.11 -24.32 -7.82
C ASP A 194 14.80 -22.96 -8.48
N LYS A 195 13.62 -22.38 -8.20
CA LYS A 195 13.09 -21.19 -8.87
C LYS A 195 12.82 -20.05 -7.92
N THR A 196 12.88 -18.83 -8.45
CA THR A 196 12.42 -17.61 -7.81
C THR A 196 11.82 -16.68 -8.85
N ILE A 197 10.84 -15.85 -8.45
CA ILE A 197 10.22 -14.82 -9.29
C ILE A 197 10.17 -13.53 -8.47
N GLY A 198 10.53 -12.41 -9.09
CA GLY A 198 10.58 -11.11 -8.46
C GLY A 198 11.80 -10.31 -8.93
N ARG A 199 12.04 -9.19 -8.27
CA ARG A 199 13.10 -8.24 -8.64
C ARG A 199 14.52 -8.68 -8.28
N ALA A 200 14.68 -9.56 -7.28
CA ALA A 200 15.98 -10.04 -6.85
C ALA A 200 16.46 -11.21 -7.72
N SER A 201 17.79 -11.33 -7.89
CA SER A 201 18.38 -12.45 -8.62
C SER A 201 18.34 -13.78 -7.86
N LYS A 202 18.17 -13.73 -6.54
CA LYS A 202 18.02 -14.90 -5.66
C LYS A 202 16.87 -14.63 -4.69
N GLY A 203 16.01 -15.62 -4.48
CA GLY A 203 14.99 -15.58 -3.44
C GLY A 203 15.52 -16.07 -2.09
N LEU A 204 14.85 -15.65 -1.03
CA LEU A 204 15.17 -16.05 0.34
C LEU A 204 14.76 -17.51 0.61
N GLU A 205 15.54 -18.17 1.45
CA GLU A 205 15.33 -19.55 1.89
C GLU A 205 14.86 -19.54 3.35
N PRO A 206 14.20 -20.60 3.86
CA PRO A 206 13.82 -20.64 5.26
C PRO A 206 15.04 -20.51 6.19
N THR A 207 16.24 -20.89 5.74
CA THR A 207 17.51 -20.77 6.46
C THR A 207 18.22 -19.43 6.27
N SER A 208 17.68 -18.51 5.46
CA SER A 208 18.26 -17.17 5.29
C SER A 208 18.34 -16.45 6.64
N THR A 209 19.48 -15.81 6.88
CA THR A 209 19.77 -15.04 8.10
C THR A 209 19.01 -13.72 8.15
N GLU A 210 18.85 -13.13 9.34
CA GLU A 210 18.27 -11.77 9.48
C GLU A 210 18.99 -10.76 8.58
N ALA A 211 20.33 -10.81 8.52
CA ALA A 211 21.12 -9.89 7.70
C ALA A 211 20.84 -10.04 6.19
N GLU A 212 20.55 -11.25 5.70
CA GLU A 212 20.16 -11.45 4.30
C GLU A 212 18.74 -10.93 4.02
N VAL A 213 17.82 -11.12 4.97
CA VAL A 213 16.45 -10.57 4.87
C VAL A 213 16.49 -9.04 4.91
N ASP A 214 17.24 -8.45 5.83
CA ASP A 214 17.40 -7.00 5.94
C ASP A 214 18.07 -6.41 4.70
N ALA A 215 19.07 -7.10 4.13
CA ALA A 215 19.71 -6.68 2.88
C ALA A 215 18.74 -6.73 1.69
N TYR A 216 17.84 -7.72 1.64
CA TYR A 216 16.76 -7.75 0.65
C TYR A 216 15.81 -6.56 0.84
N LEU A 217 15.30 -6.37 2.05
CA LEU A 217 14.32 -5.34 2.40
C LEU A 217 14.84 -3.92 2.20
N THR A 218 16.12 -3.67 2.49
CA THR A 218 16.72 -2.34 2.38
C THR A 218 17.25 -2.01 0.99
N ASN A 219 17.24 -2.95 0.05
CA ASN A 219 17.65 -2.72 -1.32
C ASN A 219 16.48 -2.13 -2.13
N PRO A 220 16.53 -0.84 -2.55
CA PRO A 220 15.43 -0.20 -3.26
C PRO A 220 15.20 -0.75 -4.68
N ALA A 221 16.12 -1.55 -5.22
CA ALA A 221 15.89 -2.28 -6.47
C ALA A 221 15.03 -3.54 -6.26
N PHE A 222 15.05 -4.12 -5.06
CA PHE A 222 14.27 -5.31 -4.71
C PHE A 222 12.94 -4.93 -4.06
N TYR A 223 13.01 -4.02 -3.07
CA TYR A 223 11.86 -3.50 -2.33
C TYR A 223 11.84 -1.95 -2.38
N PRO A 224 11.26 -1.35 -3.44
CA PRO A 224 11.29 0.10 -3.66
C PRO A 224 10.55 0.91 -2.58
N VAL A 225 11.00 2.15 -2.38
CA VAL A 225 10.31 3.13 -1.52
C VAL A 225 8.91 3.44 -2.08
N GLY A 226 7.94 3.61 -1.19
CA GLY A 226 6.54 3.88 -1.54
C GLY A 226 5.76 2.63 -1.97
N THR A 227 6.31 1.44 -1.75
CA THR A 227 5.69 0.16 -2.10
C THR A 227 5.49 -0.76 -0.90
N PHE A 228 4.56 -1.70 -1.05
CA PHE A 228 4.24 -2.73 -0.08
C PHE A 228 3.96 -4.04 -0.83
N ASP A 229 4.49 -5.15 -0.34
CA ASP A 229 4.13 -6.48 -0.83
C ASP A 229 2.87 -6.98 -0.11
N GLU A 230 1.76 -6.97 -0.83
CA GLU A 230 0.43 -7.24 -0.31
C GLU A 230 0.00 -8.70 -0.46
N THR A 231 0.92 -9.61 -0.75
CA THR A 231 0.62 -11.03 -1.01
C THR A 231 1.57 -12.03 -0.36
N GLN A 232 1.00 -13.12 0.17
CA GLN A 232 1.74 -14.23 0.77
C GLN A 232 2.07 -15.32 -0.26
N ASP A 233 2.58 -14.95 -1.43
CA ASP A 233 2.75 -15.88 -2.56
C ASP A 233 4.21 -16.26 -2.84
N GLY A 234 5.14 -15.74 -2.04
CA GLY A 234 6.57 -15.99 -2.18
C GLY A 234 7.19 -15.32 -3.42
N ILE A 235 6.47 -14.41 -4.08
CA ILE A 235 6.96 -13.61 -5.19
C ILE A 235 7.42 -12.26 -4.66
N GLY A 236 8.55 -11.75 -5.16
CA GLY A 236 9.01 -10.40 -4.82
C GLY A 236 8.27 -9.34 -5.63
N ASN A 237 7.02 -9.04 -5.29
CA ASN A 237 6.13 -8.25 -6.11
C ASN A 237 5.58 -6.97 -5.45
N PRO A 238 6.38 -6.19 -4.67
CA PRO A 238 5.81 -5.05 -3.96
C PRO A 238 5.31 -4.00 -4.94
N VAL A 239 4.07 -3.57 -4.66
CA VAL A 239 3.29 -2.63 -5.46
C VAL A 239 3.23 -1.28 -4.77
N LYS A 240 3.07 -0.22 -5.56
CA LYS A 240 2.86 1.13 -5.08
C LYS A 240 1.70 1.16 -4.09
N ASN A 241 1.92 1.77 -2.93
CA ASN A 241 0.86 2.05 -1.97
C ASN A 241 -0.23 2.89 -2.64
N VAL A 242 -1.44 2.34 -2.69
CA VAL A 242 -2.59 3.00 -3.31
C VAL A 242 -3.27 3.96 -2.33
N PRO A 243 -3.78 5.11 -2.79
CA PRO A 243 -4.62 5.95 -1.94
C PRO A 243 -5.97 5.25 -1.64
N LEU A 244 -6.52 5.52 -0.46
CA LEU A 244 -7.81 5.00 0.01
C LEU A 244 -8.88 6.11 0.19
N PHE A 245 -8.70 7.28 -0.40
CA PHE A 245 -9.79 8.25 -0.52
C PHE A 245 -10.72 7.87 -1.68
N ARG A 246 -11.94 8.42 -1.70
CA ARG A 246 -12.93 8.26 -2.79
C ARG A 246 -13.08 6.83 -3.32
N GLN A 247 -13.10 5.85 -2.42
CA GLN A 247 -13.30 4.45 -2.81
C GLN A 247 -14.71 4.18 -3.37
N ASP A 248 -15.60 5.17 -3.33
CA ASP A 248 -16.89 5.19 -4.03
C ASP A 248 -16.75 5.29 -5.56
N LEU A 249 -15.59 5.73 -6.07
CA LEU A 249 -15.38 5.97 -7.49
C LEU A 249 -14.64 4.86 -8.23
N ALA A 250 -14.06 3.89 -7.53
CA ALA A 250 -13.22 2.88 -8.16
C ALA A 250 -13.46 1.50 -7.54
N ALA A 251 -13.51 0.50 -8.41
CA ALA A 251 -13.64 -0.92 -8.09
C ALA A 251 -13.21 -1.71 -9.34
N PRO A 252 -13.03 -3.04 -9.26
CA PRO A 252 -12.85 -3.80 -8.02
C PRO A 252 -11.58 -3.40 -7.27
N PHE A 253 -11.42 -3.93 -6.06
CA PHE A 253 -10.42 -3.49 -5.10
C PHE A 253 -9.19 -4.41 -5.07
N GLY A 254 -8.06 -3.78 -4.77
CA GLY A 254 -6.73 -4.39 -4.84
C GLY A 254 -6.09 -4.22 -6.21
N THR A 255 -4.77 -4.30 -6.26
CA THR A 255 -4.01 -4.04 -7.49
C THR A 255 -4.44 -4.96 -8.64
N SER A 256 -4.81 -6.20 -8.33
CA SER A 256 -5.27 -7.19 -9.30
C SER A 256 -6.78 -7.21 -9.49
N GLY A 257 -7.52 -6.35 -8.78
CA GLY A 257 -8.97 -6.35 -8.76
C GLY A 257 -9.58 -7.60 -8.15
N GLN A 258 -8.82 -8.31 -7.32
CA GLN A 258 -9.19 -9.61 -6.79
C GLN A 258 -10.34 -9.59 -5.77
N ASN A 259 -10.80 -8.40 -5.35
CA ASN A 259 -11.92 -8.25 -4.43
C ASN A 259 -13.02 -7.38 -5.03
N ALA A 260 -14.23 -7.91 -5.18
CA ALA A 260 -15.38 -7.12 -5.61
C ALA A 260 -15.90 -6.16 -4.51
N LEU A 261 -15.68 -6.53 -3.23
CA LEU A 261 -16.09 -5.74 -2.07
C LEU A 261 -14.88 -5.17 -1.30
N LEU A 262 -14.96 -3.90 -0.89
CA LEU A 262 -13.87 -3.20 -0.20
C LEU A 262 -13.58 -3.77 1.20
N GLU A 263 -14.62 -4.24 1.88
CA GLU A 263 -14.48 -4.90 3.18
C GLU A 263 -13.69 -6.21 3.10
N ASN A 264 -13.69 -6.89 1.96
CA ASN A 264 -12.99 -8.17 1.78
C ASN A 264 -11.48 -7.98 1.61
N ILE A 265 -11.06 -6.96 0.84
CA ILE A 265 -9.63 -6.61 0.80
C ILE A 265 -9.15 -6.05 2.15
N SER A 266 -10.01 -5.31 2.84
CA SER A 266 -9.73 -4.80 4.18
C SER A 266 -9.54 -5.97 5.18
N ASN A 267 -10.42 -6.97 5.12
CA ASN A 267 -10.28 -8.19 5.89
C ASN A 267 -8.98 -8.94 5.58
N SER A 268 -8.64 -9.09 4.30
CA SER A 268 -7.40 -9.73 3.87
C SER A 268 -6.17 -8.97 4.39
N SER A 269 -6.22 -7.64 4.37
CA SER A 269 -5.14 -6.82 4.91
C SER A 269 -4.89 -7.09 6.40
N TYR A 270 -5.94 -7.18 7.23
CA TYR A 270 -5.78 -7.54 8.64
C TYR A 270 -5.41 -9.00 8.87
N THR A 271 -6.01 -9.93 8.13
CA THR A 271 -5.87 -11.36 8.39
C THR A 271 -4.65 -12.00 7.74
N SER A 272 -4.01 -11.35 6.76
CA SER A 272 -2.83 -11.90 6.10
C SER A 272 -1.67 -10.91 5.93
N ASN A 273 -1.91 -9.61 5.73
CA ASN A 273 -0.82 -8.64 5.48
C ASN A 273 -0.28 -7.96 6.75
N LEU A 274 -1.13 -7.75 7.75
CA LEU A 274 -0.74 -7.16 9.03
C LEU A 274 -0.49 -8.20 10.13
N ASP A 275 -0.89 -9.45 9.87
CA ASP A 275 -0.49 -10.63 10.62
C ASP A 275 -0.35 -11.84 9.69
N MET A 276 0.88 -12.08 9.24
CA MET A 276 1.18 -13.18 8.33
C MET A 276 1.10 -14.53 9.01
N THR A 277 1.10 -14.60 10.35
CA THR A 277 1.10 -15.89 11.05
C THR A 277 -0.20 -16.67 10.84
N THR A 278 -1.25 -16.04 10.30
CA THR A 278 -2.43 -16.73 9.80
C THR A 278 -2.11 -17.75 8.70
N ILE A 279 -1.11 -17.52 7.84
CA ILE A 279 -0.77 -18.50 6.80
C ILE A 279 -0.08 -19.76 7.35
N ALA A 280 0.39 -19.72 8.61
CA ALA A 280 0.94 -20.87 9.34
C ALA A 280 -0.16 -21.76 9.97
N THR A 281 -1.43 -21.39 9.84
CA THR A 281 -2.58 -22.19 10.30
C THR A 281 -2.98 -23.26 9.28
N PRO A 282 -3.83 -24.25 9.64
CA PRO A 282 -4.39 -25.21 8.68
C PRO A 282 -5.17 -24.52 7.55
N GLU A 283 -5.95 -23.48 7.86
CA GLU A 283 -6.69 -22.71 6.85
C GLU A 283 -5.74 -21.94 5.93
N GLY A 284 -4.69 -21.36 6.50
CA GLY A 284 -3.60 -20.72 5.77
C GLY A 284 -2.89 -21.66 4.80
N ARG A 285 -2.59 -22.89 5.25
CA ARG A 285 -2.05 -23.95 4.39
C ARG A 285 -2.97 -24.28 3.22
N GLN A 286 -4.27 -24.41 3.50
CA GLN A 286 -5.28 -24.69 2.47
C GLN A 286 -5.38 -23.54 1.46
N PHE A 287 -5.39 -22.29 1.93
CA PHE A 287 -5.37 -21.11 1.07
C PHE A 287 -4.16 -21.14 0.12
N LEU A 288 -2.95 -21.34 0.66
CA LEU A 288 -1.74 -21.41 -0.15
C LEU A 288 -1.76 -22.58 -1.13
N PHE A 289 -2.26 -23.74 -0.73
CA PHE A 289 -2.46 -24.87 -1.63
C PHE A 289 -3.39 -24.52 -2.79
N LEU A 290 -4.57 -23.94 -2.53
CA LEU A 290 -5.50 -23.55 -3.59
C LEU A 290 -4.82 -22.60 -4.59
N ARG A 291 -4.06 -21.62 -4.08
CA ARG A 291 -3.33 -20.64 -4.89
C ARG A 291 -2.17 -21.21 -5.69
N ALA A 292 -1.36 -22.11 -5.12
CA ALA A 292 -0.07 -22.47 -5.71
C ALA A 292 0.30 -23.97 -5.60
N GLY A 293 -0.68 -24.83 -5.32
CA GLY A 293 -0.48 -26.28 -5.22
C GLY A 293 0.61 -26.64 -4.21
N ASP A 294 1.51 -27.53 -4.62
CA ASP A 294 2.65 -27.97 -3.79
C ASP A 294 3.63 -26.83 -3.47
N ALA A 295 3.76 -25.83 -4.34
CA ALA A 295 4.59 -24.66 -4.06
C ALA A 295 3.99 -23.85 -2.89
N GLY A 296 2.67 -23.69 -2.87
CA GLY A 296 1.97 -23.05 -1.74
C GLY A 296 2.12 -23.83 -0.43
N VAL A 297 2.02 -25.16 -0.48
CA VAL A 297 2.32 -26.01 0.68
C VAL A 297 3.76 -25.81 1.15
N LYS A 298 4.72 -25.71 0.22
CA LYS A 298 6.13 -25.49 0.57
C LYS A 298 6.36 -24.13 1.23
N ILE A 299 5.68 -23.07 0.79
CA ILE A 299 5.70 -21.75 1.46
C ILE A 299 5.22 -21.88 2.91
N HIS A 300 4.09 -22.57 3.13
CA HIS A 300 3.56 -22.82 4.47
C HIS A 300 4.56 -23.54 5.38
N GLU A 301 5.14 -24.66 4.93
CA GLU A 301 6.08 -25.44 5.73
C GLU A 301 7.37 -24.65 6.02
N ASN A 302 7.90 -23.94 5.03
CA ASN A 302 9.07 -23.08 5.20
C ASN A 302 8.77 -21.95 6.21
N TYR A 303 7.60 -21.34 6.14
CA TYR A 303 7.24 -20.27 7.06
C TYR A 303 7.09 -20.78 8.49
N LYS A 304 6.47 -21.94 8.70
CA LYS A 304 6.41 -22.60 10.01
C LYS A 304 7.79 -22.92 10.56
N GLN A 305 8.71 -23.38 9.70
CA GLN A 305 10.11 -23.59 10.09
C GLN A 305 10.73 -22.27 10.60
N VAL A 306 10.58 -21.17 9.86
CA VAL A 306 11.09 -19.85 10.28
C VAL A 306 10.51 -19.42 11.63
N LEU A 307 9.19 -19.54 11.82
CA LEU A 307 8.54 -19.20 13.10
C LEU A 307 9.08 -20.07 14.24
N GLN A 308 9.28 -21.37 14.01
CA GLN A 308 9.84 -22.29 15.00
C GLN A 308 11.29 -21.93 15.36
N GLU A 309 12.16 -21.73 14.37
CA GLU A 309 13.57 -21.40 14.57
C GLU A 309 13.77 -20.05 15.26
N THR A 310 12.88 -19.09 15.01
CA THR A 310 12.92 -17.76 15.61
C THR A 310 12.18 -17.70 16.95
N GLY A 311 11.54 -18.81 17.37
CA GLY A 311 10.88 -18.93 18.67
C GLY A 311 9.52 -18.22 18.77
N VAL A 312 8.86 -17.98 17.64
CA VAL A 312 7.53 -17.36 17.59
C VAL A 312 6.46 -18.41 17.94
N THR A 313 5.61 -18.08 18.91
CA THR A 313 4.52 -18.95 19.39
C THR A 313 3.26 -18.13 19.66
N GLY A 314 2.12 -18.78 19.90
CA GLY A 314 0.87 -18.09 20.25
C GLY A 314 0.13 -17.45 19.08
N TYR A 315 0.48 -17.83 17.85
CA TYR A 315 -0.16 -17.33 16.62
C TYR A 315 -1.41 -18.15 16.21
N PRO A 316 -2.31 -17.61 15.35
CA PRO A 316 -2.31 -16.25 14.82
C PRO A 316 -2.61 -15.21 15.91
N PHE A 317 -2.04 -14.01 15.77
CA PHE A 317 -2.20 -12.91 16.72
C PHE A 317 -3.43 -12.06 16.42
N VAL A 318 -3.83 -11.99 15.15
CA VAL A 318 -5.03 -11.30 14.71
C VAL A 318 -6.27 -11.94 15.34
N GLN A 319 -7.08 -11.10 15.96
CA GLN A 319 -8.37 -11.43 16.54
C GLN A 319 -9.42 -11.50 15.43
N ALA A 320 -9.50 -12.66 14.80
CA ALA A 320 -10.46 -12.97 13.75
C ALA A 320 -11.21 -14.27 14.08
N LYS A 321 -12.49 -14.34 13.69
CA LYS A 321 -13.31 -15.54 13.81
C LYS A 321 -13.08 -16.43 12.60
N PHE A 322 -13.09 -17.75 12.82
CA PHE A 322 -13.24 -18.70 11.72
C PHE A 322 -14.67 -18.59 11.19
N VAL A 323 -14.82 -18.41 9.88
CA VAL A 323 -16.13 -18.15 9.24
C VAL A 323 -16.45 -19.08 8.08
N GLY A 324 -15.50 -19.89 7.62
CA GLY A 324 -15.73 -20.84 6.55
C GLY A 324 -14.46 -21.29 5.84
N ASP A 325 -14.63 -21.82 4.64
CA ASP A 325 -13.56 -22.42 3.86
C ASP A 325 -12.54 -21.39 3.36
N ALA A 326 -11.27 -21.77 3.37
CA ALA A 326 -10.20 -21.02 2.73
C ALA A 326 -10.40 -20.97 1.20
N GLY A 327 -9.93 -19.90 0.56
CA GLY A 327 -10.11 -19.63 -0.87
C GLY A 327 -11.41 -18.91 -1.23
N ASN A 328 -12.32 -18.69 -0.29
CA ASN A 328 -13.48 -17.83 -0.52
C ASN A 328 -13.04 -16.35 -0.61
N PRO A 329 -13.44 -15.58 -1.65
CA PRO A 329 -13.13 -14.16 -1.77
C PRO A 329 -13.51 -13.28 -0.57
N ASP A 330 -14.53 -13.67 0.21
CA ASP A 330 -14.98 -12.91 1.39
C ASP A 330 -14.06 -13.07 2.60
N HIS A 331 -13.32 -14.18 2.63
CA HIS A 331 -12.44 -14.57 3.73
C HIS A 331 -11.38 -15.55 3.21
N ALA A 332 -10.41 -15.01 2.48
CA ALA A 332 -9.42 -15.80 1.72
C ALA A 332 -8.73 -16.89 2.57
N VAL A 333 -8.45 -16.60 3.84
CA VAL A 333 -7.79 -17.52 4.79
C VAL A 333 -8.79 -18.17 5.77
N GLY A 334 -10.08 -18.22 5.44
CA GLY A 334 -11.15 -18.82 6.27
C GLY A 334 -11.52 -18.01 7.52
N ARG A 335 -10.96 -16.81 7.68
CA ARG A 335 -11.08 -15.98 8.87
C ARG A 335 -11.57 -14.58 8.53
N ARG A 336 -12.35 -14.00 9.44
CA ARG A 336 -12.86 -12.63 9.33
C ARG A 336 -12.74 -11.87 10.64
N VAL A 337 -12.22 -10.65 10.57
CA VAL A 337 -12.25 -9.70 11.69
C VAL A 337 -13.69 -9.19 11.92
N ASP A 338 -13.88 -8.24 12.82
CA ASP A 338 -15.23 -7.71 13.10
C ASP A 338 -15.85 -7.08 11.85
N ASP A 339 -16.94 -7.70 11.38
CA ASP A 339 -17.62 -7.35 10.14
C ASP A 339 -18.24 -5.94 10.16
N GLN A 340 -18.77 -5.53 11.32
CA GLN A 340 -19.35 -4.18 11.44
C GLN A 340 -18.25 -3.12 11.35
N LYS A 341 -17.09 -3.35 11.95
CA LYS A 341 -15.93 -2.45 11.82
C LYS A 341 -15.45 -2.34 10.39
N LEU A 342 -15.46 -3.42 9.61
CA LEU A 342 -15.11 -3.37 8.18
C LEU A 342 -16.10 -2.53 7.36
N LYS A 343 -17.40 -2.67 7.64
CA LYS A 343 -18.46 -1.85 7.00
C LYS A 343 -18.38 -0.39 7.39
N ASP A 344 -18.15 -0.12 8.67
CA ASP A 344 -17.92 1.24 9.18
C ASP A 344 -16.71 1.86 8.48
N MET A 345 -15.59 1.13 8.37
CA MET A 345 -14.39 1.59 7.66
C MET A 345 -14.67 1.82 6.17
N THR A 346 -15.40 0.95 5.50
CA THR A 346 -15.81 1.13 4.10
C THR A 346 -16.56 2.46 3.91
N ALA A 347 -17.53 2.76 4.79
CA ALA A 347 -18.24 4.04 4.78
C ALA A 347 -17.31 5.25 5.00
N TYR A 348 -16.29 5.11 5.86
CA TYR A 348 -15.29 6.15 6.04
C TYR A 348 -14.46 6.38 4.78
N LEU A 349 -13.91 5.33 4.17
CA LEU A 349 -13.09 5.42 2.96
C LEU A 349 -13.86 6.00 1.76
N PHE A 350 -15.16 5.74 1.68
CA PHE A 350 -16.07 6.35 0.71
C PHE A 350 -16.24 7.86 0.95
N SER A 351 -16.24 8.28 2.22
CA SER A 351 -16.40 9.69 2.60
C SER A 351 -15.13 10.53 2.47
N LEU A 352 -13.96 9.89 2.39
CA LEU A 352 -12.67 10.59 2.38
C LEU A 352 -12.51 11.41 1.09
N PRO A 353 -12.25 12.73 1.21
CA PRO A 353 -12.03 13.58 0.04
C PRO A 353 -10.68 13.27 -0.61
N ALA A 354 -10.62 13.43 -1.92
CA ALA A 354 -9.35 13.44 -2.64
C ALA A 354 -8.58 14.75 -2.34
N PRO A 355 -7.24 14.71 -2.31
CA PRO A 355 -6.43 15.93 -2.32
C PRO A 355 -6.76 16.81 -3.53
N ALA A 356 -6.70 18.13 -3.33
CA ALA A 356 -6.86 19.09 -4.40
C ALA A 356 -5.74 18.92 -5.45
N GLY A 357 -6.09 19.17 -6.71
CA GLY A 357 -5.13 19.18 -7.81
C GLY A 357 -4.15 20.34 -7.65
N ALA A 358 -3.00 20.25 -8.31
CA ALA A 358 -2.05 21.35 -8.34
C ALA A 358 -2.70 22.62 -8.94
N LYS A 359 -2.19 23.78 -8.53
CA LYS A 359 -2.41 25.02 -9.29
C LYS A 359 -1.62 24.92 -10.59
N VAL A 360 -2.30 25.09 -11.71
CA VAL A 360 -1.77 24.86 -13.06
C VAL A 360 -1.99 26.07 -13.96
N ASN A 361 -1.20 26.20 -15.02
CA ASN A 361 -1.43 27.17 -16.08
C ASN A 361 -2.68 26.76 -16.88
N ALA A 362 -3.71 27.60 -16.87
CA ALA A 362 -5.01 27.29 -17.47
C ALA A 362 -4.92 27.05 -18.99
N GLU A 363 -4.16 27.86 -19.73
CA GLU A 363 -4.04 27.70 -21.19
C GLU A 363 -3.29 26.42 -21.57
N MET A 364 -2.25 26.06 -20.80
CA MET A 364 -1.54 24.79 -20.96
C MET A 364 -2.44 23.61 -20.61
N ALA A 365 -3.16 23.68 -19.49
CA ALA A 365 -4.08 22.64 -19.05
C ALA A 365 -5.22 22.42 -20.06
N GLU A 366 -5.73 23.47 -20.72
CA GLU A 366 -6.74 23.32 -21.77
C GLU A 366 -6.19 22.61 -23.02
N ARG A 367 -4.96 22.94 -23.45
CA ARG A 367 -4.29 22.19 -24.53
C ARG A 367 -4.04 20.74 -24.13
N GLY A 368 -3.60 20.51 -22.89
CA GLY A 368 -3.41 19.19 -22.31
C GLY A 368 -4.71 18.38 -22.25
N ARG A 369 -5.82 19.02 -21.88
CA ARG A 369 -7.16 18.42 -21.86
C ARG A 369 -7.58 17.98 -23.26
N ALA A 370 -7.35 18.80 -24.28
CA ALA A 370 -7.63 18.43 -25.66
C ALA A 370 -6.82 17.21 -26.12
N LEU A 371 -5.53 17.15 -25.77
CA LEU A 371 -4.68 15.99 -26.03
C LEU A 371 -5.18 14.73 -25.30
N PHE A 372 -5.56 14.87 -24.02
CA PHE A 372 -6.10 13.76 -23.23
C PHE A 372 -7.39 13.20 -23.84
N ARG A 373 -8.32 14.08 -24.25
CA ARG A 373 -9.58 13.70 -24.92
C ARG A 373 -9.38 12.94 -26.23
N ALA A 374 -8.27 13.20 -26.92
CA ALA A 374 -7.95 12.54 -28.17
C ALA A 374 -7.26 11.17 -27.99
N ASN A 375 -6.58 10.95 -26.86
CA ASN A 375 -5.64 9.83 -26.71
C ASN A 375 -5.93 8.89 -25.52
N CYS A 376 -6.64 9.35 -24.48
CA CYS A 376 -6.71 8.66 -23.19
C CYS A 376 -8.13 8.23 -22.78
N THR A 377 -9.15 8.81 -23.41
CA THR A 377 -10.56 8.67 -22.98
C THR A 377 -11.23 7.36 -23.38
N SER A 378 -10.50 6.46 -24.03
CA SER A 378 -10.95 5.07 -24.19
C SER A 378 -11.01 4.32 -22.84
N CYS A 379 -10.22 4.74 -21.85
CA CYS A 379 -10.16 4.11 -20.53
C CYS A 379 -10.33 5.11 -19.37
N HIS A 380 -9.88 6.36 -19.52
CA HIS A 380 -9.89 7.33 -18.44
C HIS A 380 -10.90 8.45 -18.64
N ASN A 381 -11.56 8.87 -17.56
CA ASN A 381 -12.43 10.04 -17.59
C ASN A 381 -11.61 11.33 -17.61
N VAL A 382 -12.14 12.38 -18.24
CA VAL A 382 -11.65 13.76 -18.06
C VAL A 382 -12.08 14.30 -16.70
N ASP A 383 -13.33 14.06 -16.33
CA ASP A 383 -13.95 14.45 -15.07
C ASP A 383 -13.73 13.36 -14.01
N GLN A 384 -12.88 13.64 -13.02
CA GLN A 384 -12.53 12.68 -11.96
C GLN A 384 -13.58 12.61 -10.85
N SER A 385 -14.67 13.37 -10.92
CA SER A 385 -15.81 13.19 -10.00
C SER A 385 -16.66 11.98 -10.36
N LYS A 386 -16.48 11.42 -11.56
CA LYS A 386 -17.22 10.27 -12.08
C LYS A 386 -16.54 8.94 -11.72
N PRO A 387 -17.33 7.87 -11.52
CA PRO A 387 -16.78 6.53 -11.35
C PRO A 387 -15.90 6.10 -12.53
N VAL A 388 -14.84 5.39 -12.21
CA VAL A 388 -14.00 4.66 -13.16
C VAL A 388 -14.73 3.39 -13.59
N ASP A 389 -14.47 2.93 -14.82
CA ASP A 389 -15.03 1.66 -15.30
C ASP A 389 -14.57 0.51 -14.40
N ALA A 390 -15.51 -0.27 -13.87
CA ALA A 390 -15.21 -1.40 -12.98
C ALA A 390 -14.62 -2.61 -13.73
N LYS A 391 -14.53 -2.54 -15.05
CA LYS A 391 -13.94 -3.61 -15.86
C LYS A 391 -12.44 -3.76 -15.62
N LEU A 392 -11.97 -5.00 -15.46
CA LEU A 392 -10.54 -5.30 -15.49
C LEU A 392 -9.94 -5.22 -16.89
N LEU A 393 -8.83 -4.49 -16.99
CA LEU A 393 -8.02 -4.46 -18.20
C LEU A 393 -7.04 -5.62 -18.19
N THR A 394 -7.17 -6.53 -19.15
CA THR A 394 -6.23 -7.65 -19.31
C THR A 394 -4.80 -7.14 -19.45
N LEU A 395 -3.81 -7.90 -18.98
CA LEU A 395 -2.41 -7.50 -19.15
C LEU A 395 -2.03 -7.33 -20.61
N LYS A 396 -2.57 -8.16 -21.52
CA LYS A 396 -2.29 -8.03 -22.96
C LYS A 396 -2.79 -6.71 -23.55
N SER A 397 -3.91 -6.17 -23.06
CA SER A 397 -4.45 -4.90 -23.56
C SER A 397 -3.63 -3.70 -23.11
N VAL A 398 -3.01 -3.75 -21.92
CA VAL A 398 -2.19 -2.64 -21.41
C VAL A 398 -0.69 -2.84 -21.61
N TRP A 399 -0.25 -4.03 -22.00
CA TRP A 399 1.16 -4.37 -22.19
C TRP A 399 1.35 -5.19 -23.48
N PRO A 400 1.61 -4.54 -24.63
CA PRO A 400 1.76 -5.24 -25.91
C PRO A 400 2.88 -6.30 -25.92
N GLY A 401 3.96 -6.04 -25.16
CA GLY A 401 5.08 -6.96 -24.97
C GLY A 401 4.78 -8.15 -24.07
N TYR A 402 3.61 -8.21 -23.44
CA TYR A 402 3.19 -9.32 -22.57
C TYR A 402 3.25 -10.65 -23.33
N ASN A 403 4.09 -11.56 -22.82
CA ASN A 403 4.37 -12.87 -23.38
C ASN A 403 4.60 -13.88 -22.25
N PRO A 404 3.53 -14.28 -21.54
CA PRO A 404 3.63 -15.13 -20.38
C PRO A 404 3.99 -16.58 -20.75
N GLY A 405 4.73 -17.24 -19.86
CA GLY A 405 4.95 -18.69 -19.88
C GLY A 405 4.49 -19.34 -18.57
N PRO A 406 4.37 -20.68 -18.53
CA PRO A 406 4.02 -21.42 -17.31
C PRO A 406 5.01 -21.14 -16.17
N ALA A 407 4.50 -20.83 -14.98
CA ALA A 407 5.30 -20.53 -13.80
C ALA A 407 4.98 -21.41 -12.58
N GLY A 408 3.85 -22.13 -12.60
CA GLY A 408 3.47 -23.05 -11.52
C GLY A 408 2.18 -23.80 -11.82
N VAL A 409 1.64 -24.46 -10.80
CA VAL A 409 0.39 -25.22 -10.87
C VAL A 409 -0.53 -24.80 -9.73
N ARG A 410 -1.82 -24.58 -10.00
CA ARG A 410 -2.84 -24.26 -9.00
C ARG A 410 -3.22 -25.52 -8.20
N GLY A 411 -3.65 -25.32 -6.95
CA GLY A 411 -4.42 -26.37 -6.25
C GLY A 411 -5.90 -26.32 -6.60
N ASP A 412 -6.44 -25.13 -6.91
CA ASP A 412 -7.80 -24.98 -7.44
C ASP A 412 -7.79 -24.90 -8.97
N PRO A 413 -8.31 -25.93 -9.68
CA PRO A 413 -8.35 -25.93 -11.14
C PRO A 413 -9.33 -24.90 -11.74
N LYS A 414 -10.16 -24.23 -10.92
CA LYS A 414 -11.07 -23.17 -11.38
C LYS A 414 -10.36 -21.83 -11.61
N GLN A 415 -9.22 -21.61 -10.96
CA GLN A 415 -8.42 -20.39 -11.10
C GLN A 415 -7.65 -20.38 -12.43
N SER A 416 -7.28 -19.19 -12.92
CA SER A 416 -6.42 -19.09 -14.10
C SER A 416 -5.04 -19.72 -13.84
N PRO A 417 -4.36 -20.21 -14.89
CA PRO A 417 -3.04 -20.82 -14.75
C PRO A 417 -2.01 -19.86 -14.12
N ILE A 418 -1.07 -20.41 -13.34
CA ILE A 418 0.08 -19.65 -12.84
C ILE A 418 1.05 -19.44 -14.00
N ILE A 419 1.13 -18.20 -14.44
CA ILE A 419 1.98 -17.78 -15.56
C ILE A 419 2.75 -16.52 -15.22
N ASN A 420 3.92 -16.36 -15.82
CA ASN A 420 4.74 -15.17 -15.67
C ASN A 420 5.32 -14.72 -17.01
N SER A 421 5.33 -13.42 -17.26
CA SER A 421 6.00 -12.78 -18.40
C SER A 421 7.31 -12.14 -17.93
N PRO A 422 8.42 -12.21 -18.69
CA PRO A 422 9.68 -11.58 -18.31
C PRO A 422 9.53 -10.08 -17.98
N GLY A 423 10.23 -9.63 -16.94
CA GLY A 423 10.09 -8.30 -16.33
C GLY A 423 9.42 -8.41 -14.96
N ASP A 424 9.09 -7.25 -14.35
CA ASP A 424 8.50 -7.18 -13.01
C ASP A 424 7.08 -6.58 -12.98
N PHE A 425 6.53 -6.22 -14.14
CA PHE A 425 5.16 -5.70 -14.25
C PHE A 425 4.12 -6.81 -14.00
N ASP A 426 4.47 -8.06 -14.30
CA ASP A 426 3.56 -9.19 -14.16
C ASP A 426 3.53 -9.80 -12.77
N ASP A 427 4.60 -9.60 -11.98
CA ASP A 427 4.90 -10.36 -10.78
C ASP A 427 3.75 -10.35 -9.76
N LYS A 428 3.05 -9.21 -9.61
CA LYS A 428 1.88 -9.07 -8.73
C LYS A 428 0.73 -10.02 -9.07
N MET A 429 0.63 -10.41 -10.34
CA MET A 429 -0.47 -11.19 -10.90
C MET A 429 -0.10 -12.65 -11.12
N VAL A 430 1.13 -13.08 -10.82
CA VAL A 430 1.58 -14.47 -11.09
C VAL A 430 0.74 -15.47 -10.31
N VAL A 431 0.55 -15.23 -9.01
CA VAL A 431 -0.22 -16.12 -8.14
C VAL A 431 -1.58 -15.52 -7.77
N VAL A 432 -1.64 -14.25 -7.38
CA VAL A 432 -2.90 -13.62 -6.96
C VAL A 432 -3.47 -12.74 -8.07
N ASP A 433 -4.56 -13.20 -8.66
CA ASP A 433 -5.35 -12.50 -9.66
C ASP A 433 -6.85 -12.55 -9.30
N ALA A 434 -7.70 -12.04 -10.20
CA ALA A 434 -9.14 -11.97 -10.00
C ALA A 434 -9.91 -13.24 -10.47
N SER A 435 -9.22 -14.33 -10.81
CA SER A 435 -9.89 -15.52 -11.36
C SER A 435 -10.77 -16.26 -10.35
N ASP A 436 -10.57 -16.05 -9.05
CA ASP A 436 -11.36 -16.65 -7.97
C ASP A 436 -12.86 -16.32 -8.06
N HIS A 437 -13.20 -15.16 -8.60
CA HIS A 437 -14.58 -14.75 -8.87
C HIS A 437 -14.89 -14.64 -10.37
N GLY A 438 -14.09 -15.30 -11.22
CA GLY A 438 -14.34 -15.44 -12.66
C GLY A 438 -13.90 -14.26 -13.53
N GLU A 439 -13.19 -13.29 -12.98
CA GLU A 439 -12.67 -12.14 -13.72
C GLU A 439 -11.32 -12.44 -14.38
N PRO A 440 -10.96 -11.76 -15.49
CA PRO A 440 -9.71 -12.03 -16.17
C PRO A 440 -8.51 -11.50 -15.40
N ARG A 441 -7.36 -12.14 -15.59
CA ARG A 441 -6.07 -11.63 -15.10
C ARG A 441 -5.76 -10.26 -15.72
N GLY A 442 -5.70 -9.23 -14.89
CA GLY A 442 -5.62 -7.85 -15.34
C GLY A 442 -5.38 -6.85 -14.21
N ASN A 443 -5.58 -5.58 -14.52
CA ASN A 443 -5.51 -4.48 -13.56
C ASN A 443 -6.86 -3.77 -13.50
N ALA A 444 -7.26 -3.38 -12.29
CA ALA A 444 -8.30 -2.38 -12.13
C ALA A 444 -7.79 -1.04 -12.64
N LEU A 445 -8.68 -0.22 -13.19
CA LEU A 445 -8.32 1.11 -13.64
C LEU A 445 -8.08 2.04 -12.44
N PRO A 446 -6.93 2.75 -12.37
CA PRO A 446 -6.69 3.68 -11.30
C PRO A 446 -7.49 4.98 -11.49
N MET A 447 -7.87 5.62 -10.39
CA MET A 447 -8.29 7.02 -10.41
C MET A 447 -7.11 7.90 -10.84
N LEU A 448 -7.38 8.95 -11.64
CA LEU A 448 -6.37 9.96 -11.98
C LEU A 448 -6.43 11.15 -11.00
N LEU A 449 -6.38 10.83 -9.70
CA LEU A 449 -6.42 11.78 -8.59
C LEU A 449 -5.09 11.79 -7.85
N ASP A 450 -4.75 12.90 -7.18
CA ASP A 450 -3.54 13.05 -6.37
C ASP A 450 -2.22 12.85 -7.17
N LEU A 451 -2.29 13.04 -8.49
CA LEU A 451 -1.16 12.87 -9.41
C LEU A 451 -0.05 13.91 -9.20
N ALA A 452 -0.39 15.08 -8.66
CA ALA A 452 0.59 16.13 -8.37
C ALA A 452 1.56 15.75 -7.24
N ARG A 453 1.13 14.87 -6.33
CA ARG A 453 1.93 14.46 -5.18
C ARG A 453 2.78 13.23 -5.51
N THR A 454 2.32 12.36 -6.41
CA THR A 454 3.00 11.11 -6.74
C THR A 454 4.19 11.29 -7.70
N ASN A 455 5.29 10.60 -7.42
CA ASN A 455 6.48 10.50 -8.28
C ASN A 455 6.79 9.05 -8.70
N ILE A 456 5.88 8.12 -8.41
CA ILE A 456 5.96 6.72 -8.85
C ILE A 456 4.64 6.34 -9.54
N PHE A 457 4.76 5.69 -10.69
CA PHE A 457 3.65 5.35 -11.58
C PHE A 457 3.73 3.88 -11.99
N LEU A 458 2.59 3.39 -12.49
CA LEU A 458 2.27 1.97 -12.63
C LEU A 458 2.21 1.26 -11.28
N HIS A 459 1.56 0.10 -11.22
CA HIS A 459 1.38 -0.61 -9.96
C HIS A 459 2.71 -1.10 -9.39
N ASN A 460 3.67 -1.47 -10.23
CA ASN A 460 4.99 -1.91 -9.81
C ASN A 460 5.98 -0.73 -9.58
N ALA A 461 5.51 0.52 -9.54
CA ALA A 461 6.34 1.71 -9.31
C ALA A 461 7.56 1.86 -10.26
N SER A 462 7.51 1.25 -11.46
CA SER A 462 8.63 1.18 -12.40
C SER A 462 8.90 2.49 -13.14
N VAL A 463 7.98 3.45 -13.10
CA VAL A 463 8.09 4.74 -13.80
C VAL A 463 8.12 5.88 -12.78
N LYS A 464 9.04 6.84 -12.94
CA LYS A 464 9.37 7.85 -11.90
C LYS A 464 8.84 9.26 -12.19
N SER A 465 8.14 9.47 -13.30
CA SER A 465 7.49 10.75 -13.61
C SER A 465 6.38 10.59 -14.64
N LEU A 466 5.46 11.57 -14.72
CA LEU A 466 4.48 11.64 -15.80
C LEU A 466 5.14 11.85 -17.17
N ASP A 467 6.26 12.61 -17.25
CA ASP A 467 7.00 12.74 -18.53
C ASP A 467 7.51 11.37 -18.97
N GLU A 468 8.19 10.63 -18.09
CA GLU A 468 8.68 9.29 -18.41
C GLU A 468 7.54 8.34 -18.82
N LEU A 469 6.40 8.37 -18.10
CA LEU A 469 5.22 7.53 -18.40
C LEU A 469 4.74 7.74 -19.84
N LEU A 470 4.70 8.99 -20.28
CA LEU A 470 4.18 9.43 -21.57
C LEU A 470 5.26 9.50 -22.67
N ASN A 471 6.51 9.15 -22.36
CA ASN A 471 7.63 9.28 -23.29
C ASN A 471 7.82 8.02 -24.16
N PRO A 472 7.88 8.15 -25.49
CA PRO A 472 8.09 7.01 -26.40
C PRO A 472 9.43 6.28 -26.21
N LYS A 473 10.40 6.89 -25.53
CA LYS A 473 11.68 6.25 -25.17
C LYS A 473 11.51 4.97 -24.34
N ARG A 474 10.39 4.82 -23.62
CA ARG A 474 10.07 3.57 -22.91
C ARG A 474 9.82 2.39 -23.85
N GLY A 475 9.52 2.64 -25.13
CA GLY A 475 9.38 1.61 -26.16
C GLY A 475 7.98 1.00 -26.27
N LYS A 476 7.55 0.71 -27.50
CA LYS A 476 6.18 0.27 -27.84
C LYS A 476 5.72 -1.05 -27.22
N LYS A 477 6.65 -1.85 -26.67
CA LYS A 477 6.37 -3.12 -26.00
C LYS A 477 6.26 -2.99 -24.49
N SER A 478 6.50 -1.80 -23.94
CA SER A 478 6.43 -1.58 -22.49
C SER A 478 5.00 -1.52 -21.98
N PRO A 479 4.78 -1.72 -20.66
CA PRO A 479 3.47 -1.52 -20.06
C PRO A 479 2.99 -0.08 -20.21
N HIS A 480 1.70 0.06 -20.50
CA HIS A 480 1.00 1.32 -20.75
C HIS A 480 1.72 2.21 -21.80
N PRO A 481 1.89 1.75 -23.06
CA PRO A 481 2.68 2.46 -24.06
C PRO A 481 1.85 3.53 -24.81
N PHE A 482 1.12 4.36 -24.06
CA PHE A 482 0.35 5.48 -24.57
C PHE A 482 1.19 6.75 -24.46
N TYR A 483 1.84 7.11 -25.57
CA TYR A 483 2.86 8.14 -25.61
C TYR A 483 2.41 9.38 -26.35
N ILE A 484 3.03 10.50 -26.00
CA ILE A 484 2.96 11.76 -26.74
C ILE A 484 4.39 12.09 -27.17
N ASP A 485 4.68 12.06 -28.47
CA ASP A 485 6.05 12.16 -28.99
C ASP A 485 6.64 13.56 -28.79
N ASP A 486 5.84 14.60 -29.05
CA ASP A 486 6.26 16.00 -28.90
C ASP A 486 6.40 16.38 -27.42
N LYS A 487 7.52 17.03 -27.08
CA LYS A 487 7.83 17.40 -25.69
C LYS A 487 6.90 18.49 -25.15
N ALA A 488 6.57 19.50 -25.95
CA ALA A 488 5.71 20.59 -25.51
C ALA A 488 4.27 20.07 -25.28
N GLN A 489 3.79 19.18 -26.15
CA GLN A 489 2.52 18.48 -25.95
C GLN A 489 2.52 17.60 -24.70
N ARG A 490 3.64 16.91 -24.39
CA ARG A 490 3.78 16.21 -23.10
C ARG A 490 3.69 17.16 -21.92
N GLU A 491 4.36 18.30 -21.98
CA GLU A 491 4.30 19.30 -20.91
C GLU A 491 2.86 19.82 -20.71
N ASP A 492 2.12 20.08 -21.79
CA ASP A 492 0.71 20.48 -21.73
C ASP A 492 -0.19 19.40 -21.07
N ILE A 493 -0.07 18.13 -21.47
CA ILE A 493 -0.89 17.06 -20.85
C ILE A 493 -0.47 16.78 -19.40
N ILE A 494 0.81 16.89 -19.06
CA ILE A 494 1.28 16.77 -17.66
C ILE A 494 0.68 17.88 -16.82
N GLU A 495 0.64 19.11 -17.33
CA GLU A 495 0.04 20.24 -16.65
C GLU A 495 -1.47 20.01 -16.41
N PHE A 496 -2.20 19.48 -17.39
CA PHE A 496 -3.59 19.04 -17.20
C PHE A 496 -3.71 17.95 -16.13
N LEU A 497 -2.92 16.87 -16.21
CA LEU A 497 -2.99 15.72 -15.29
C LEU A 497 -2.68 16.11 -13.84
N ARG A 498 -1.72 17.02 -13.62
CA ARG A 498 -1.39 17.53 -12.28
C ARG A 498 -2.52 18.38 -11.70
N GLY A 499 -3.32 19.02 -12.55
CA GLY A 499 -4.46 19.84 -12.16
C GLY A 499 -5.71 19.04 -11.82
N LEU A 500 -5.78 17.76 -12.15
CA LEU A 500 -6.96 16.92 -11.92
C LEU A 500 -7.30 16.80 -10.43
N ASP A 501 -8.57 17.03 -10.10
CA ASP A 501 -9.22 16.62 -8.86
C ASP A 501 -10.72 16.35 -9.10
N THR A 502 -11.49 16.22 -8.02
CA THR A 502 -12.93 15.92 -8.06
C THR A 502 -13.81 17.16 -8.31
N GLU A 503 -13.23 18.35 -8.46
CA GLU A 503 -13.90 19.56 -8.91
C GLU A 503 -13.44 19.92 -10.35
N PRO A 504 -14.33 20.36 -11.26
CA PRO A 504 -13.90 20.73 -12.61
C PRO A 504 -12.84 21.84 -12.59
N ILE A 505 -11.78 21.73 -13.39
CA ILE A 505 -10.70 22.74 -13.47
C ILE A 505 -11.27 24.15 -13.77
N GLU A 506 -12.35 24.22 -14.55
CA GLU A 506 -13.05 25.44 -14.94
C GLU A 506 -13.63 26.24 -13.75
N THR A 507 -13.97 25.59 -12.62
CA THR A 507 -14.53 26.28 -11.45
C THR A 507 -13.48 26.99 -10.59
N ARG A 508 -12.19 26.66 -10.76
CA ARG A 508 -11.09 27.25 -9.96
C ARG A 508 -10.70 28.66 -10.41
N GLY A 509 -11.07 29.07 -11.63
CA GLY A 509 -10.74 30.38 -12.22
C GLY A 509 -11.35 31.59 -11.50
N ASN A 510 -12.31 31.39 -10.59
CA ASN A 510 -13.03 32.48 -9.91
C ASN A 510 -12.83 32.55 -8.38
N VAL A 511 -11.98 31.72 -7.77
CA VAL A 511 -11.76 31.78 -6.31
C VAL A 511 -10.44 32.48 -6.01
N THR A 512 -10.53 33.80 -5.80
CA THR A 512 -9.49 34.55 -5.09
C THR A 512 -9.46 34.09 -3.62
N LYS A 513 -8.25 33.73 -3.15
CA LYS A 513 -7.88 33.45 -1.75
C LYS A 513 -8.70 32.38 -1.02
N ARG A 514 -8.12 31.17 -0.87
CA ARG A 514 -8.06 30.46 0.42
C ARG A 514 -6.68 29.85 0.59
#